data_AF-A0A3L7PT21-F1
#
_entry.id   AF-A0A3L7PT21-F1
#
_cell.length_a   1.000
_cell.length_b   1.000
_cell.length_c   1.000
_cell.angle_alpha   90.00
_cell.angle_beta   90.00
_cell.angle_gamma   90.00
#
_symmetry.space_group_name_H-M   'P 1'
#
loop_
_entity.id
_entity.type
_entity.pdbx_description
1 polymer ?
#
loop_
_entity_poly.entity_id
_entity_poly.type
_entity_poly.pdbx_seq_one_letter_code
_entity_poly.pdbx_strand_id
1 'polypeptide(L)'
;MNTPPAANAAAEVGWISAGAIAGAICGIAAMAYLLPQHGMIDYPTLDRVLRSCAPIAMGTVFLSAGLAAAYATVARRRGALLPFISGIVFTVLMTSVLIIWMYAEAKESDVERTDITGNQELLAAALHASIDDRISAAAQLAARSSAAPDDAWAAAARTYVVDFRGTIAVALQSTNGEIVPGSTVPPDQDHELGTSLGSIAAPAASGDRVMATIGSDIAMATPAAGGRVLIALVDSKVIVQLISAGLTPELALTVRTGAAGSNRITVGEPAYGQPVVDLPPATVFSTAGLEWTVELHPTREWINSHHHRANTIILVLGAIASLACALAIRAVSTEMRARVSREFAERAAQGAVARARISAHARDAISQEASHVIRARIRETARALDAATDPRGNDVSRTEALQRIGASLTHAETEVAALLESTPQTRVARAEKTAEIDHHYASAVLEFPGGPTVPLSEPVSAEDIAQIQRELGSSTFAIITSDNPMSIPCSAHANVLRRSVLALELRNANLVHRPVIGRSADGKWSENGFAIAASIGEADALSEIHAQRAYYWFNGSFFFIHGMTPEHAAIRLPRSQSELPEK
;
A
#
# COMPACT_ATOMS: atom_id res chain seq x y z
N MET A 1 22.21 11.83 14.29
CA MET A 1 20.84 11.61 13.80
C MET A 1 20.42 10.23 14.24
N ASN A 2 19.80 10.10 15.42
CA ASN A 2 19.30 8.81 15.88
C ASN A 2 17.84 8.67 15.42
N THR A 3 17.58 7.58 14.71
CA THR A 3 16.25 7.18 14.27
C THR A 3 15.33 7.01 15.49
N PRO A 4 14.04 7.37 15.40
CA PRO A 4 13.08 7.11 16.48
C PRO A 4 13.05 5.60 16.78
N PRO A 5 12.76 5.22 18.04
CA PRO A 5 12.88 3.82 18.48
C PRO A 5 11.99 2.92 17.62
N ALA A 6 12.59 1.87 17.04
CA ALA A 6 11.93 0.90 16.17
C ALA A 6 10.65 0.28 16.79
N ALA A 7 10.52 0.31 18.11
CA ALA A 7 9.34 -0.14 18.85
C ALA A 7 8.07 0.67 18.55
N ASN A 8 8.18 1.98 18.30
CA ASN A 8 7.02 2.81 17.92
C ASN A 8 6.60 2.55 16.47
N ALA A 9 7.57 2.33 15.57
CA ALA A 9 7.29 1.99 14.18
C ALA A 9 6.58 0.63 14.06
N ALA A 10 7.00 -0.39 14.83
CA ALA A 10 6.34 -1.69 14.84
C ALA A 10 4.89 -1.62 15.38
N ALA A 11 4.65 -0.81 16.41
CA ALA A 11 3.31 -0.57 16.94
C ALA A 11 2.42 0.16 15.91
N GLU A 12 2.94 1.16 15.20
CA GLU A 12 2.22 1.88 14.14
C GLU A 12 1.85 0.99 12.95
N VAL A 13 2.77 0.12 12.51
CA VAL A 13 2.49 -0.88 11.46
C VAL A 13 1.36 -1.82 11.90
N GLY A 14 1.31 -2.21 13.17
CA GLY A 14 0.22 -3.01 13.73
C GLY A 14 -1.16 -2.35 13.60
N TRP A 15 -1.25 -1.03 13.83
CA TRP A 15 -2.50 -0.28 13.70
C TRP A 15 -2.94 -0.06 12.26
N ILE A 16 -1.98 0.13 11.33
CA ILE A 16 -2.27 0.19 9.90
C ILE A 16 -2.84 -1.15 9.43
N SER A 17 -2.20 -2.27 9.81
CA SER A 17 -2.68 -3.62 9.48
C SER A 17 -4.07 -3.90 10.07
N ALA A 18 -4.31 -3.52 11.32
CA ALA A 18 -5.62 -3.68 11.96
C ALA A 18 -6.72 -2.87 11.24
N GLY A 19 -6.42 -1.62 10.87
CA GLY A 19 -7.33 -0.79 10.05
C GLY A 19 -7.58 -1.39 8.67
N ALA A 20 -6.53 -1.92 8.02
CA ALA A 20 -6.64 -2.54 6.72
C ALA A 20 -7.52 -3.80 6.73
N ILE A 21 -7.37 -4.66 7.75
CA ILE A 21 -8.20 -5.86 7.94
C ILE A 21 -9.66 -5.48 8.19
N ALA A 22 -9.91 -4.51 9.07
CA ALA A 22 -11.27 -4.04 9.34
C ALA A 22 -11.93 -3.46 8.08
N GLY A 23 -11.19 -2.64 7.33
CA GLY A 23 -11.64 -2.13 6.04
C GLY A 23 -11.87 -3.22 4.99
N ALA A 24 -11.08 -4.30 4.99
CA ALA A 24 -11.22 -5.42 4.05
C ALA A 24 -12.50 -6.19 4.29
N ILE A 25 -12.82 -6.44 5.56
CA ILE A 25 -14.05 -7.12 5.95
C ILE A 25 -15.27 -6.27 5.57
N CYS A 26 -15.27 -4.98 5.91
CA CYS A 26 -16.32 -4.04 5.47
C CYS A 26 -16.44 -4.00 3.95
N GLY A 27 -15.30 -4.03 3.26
CA GLY A 27 -15.21 -3.98 1.82
C GLY A 27 -15.85 -5.17 1.13
N ILE A 28 -15.42 -6.38 1.50
CA ILE A 28 -15.99 -7.64 1.01
C ILE A 28 -17.50 -7.65 1.24
N ALA A 29 -17.94 -7.14 2.38
CA ALA A 29 -19.34 -7.13 2.71
C ALA A 29 -20.16 -6.10 1.90
N ALA A 30 -19.59 -4.93 1.61
CA ALA A 30 -20.17 -3.96 0.69
C ALA A 30 -20.22 -4.48 -0.76
N MET A 31 -19.17 -5.19 -1.22
CA MET A 31 -19.16 -5.87 -2.52
C MET A 31 -20.33 -6.85 -2.60
N ALA A 32 -20.43 -7.76 -1.64
CA ALA A 32 -21.51 -8.74 -1.52
C ALA A 32 -22.93 -8.12 -1.57
N TYR A 33 -23.12 -6.96 -0.94
CA TYR A 33 -24.41 -6.27 -0.91
C TYR A 33 -24.73 -5.57 -2.24
N LEU A 34 -23.72 -4.97 -2.86
CA LEU A 34 -23.87 -4.19 -4.09
C LEU A 34 -23.77 -5.03 -5.35
N LEU A 35 -23.57 -6.36 -5.25
CA LEU A 35 -23.36 -7.22 -6.41
C LEU A 35 -24.47 -7.02 -7.46
N PRO A 36 -24.12 -6.81 -8.74
CA PRO A 36 -25.10 -6.73 -9.82
C PRO A 36 -25.99 -7.97 -9.84
N GLN A 37 -27.26 -7.81 -10.20
CA GLN A 37 -28.18 -8.96 -10.33
C GLN A 37 -27.74 -9.91 -11.46
N HIS A 38 -27.12 -9.36 -12.50
CA HIS A 38 -26.52 -10.11 -13.61
C HIS A 38 -25.14 -10.67 -13.24
N GLY A 39 -24.87 -11.93 -13.58
CA GLY A 39 -23.60 -12.60 -13.25
C GLY A 39 -22.44 -12.02 -14.04
N MET A 40 -21.28 -11.86 -13.41
CA MET A 40 -20.04 -11.51 -14.12
C MET A 40 -19.69 -12.63 -15.09
N ILE A 41 -19.71 -12.33 -16.39
CA ILE A 41 -19.42 -13.30 -17.46
C ILE A 41 -18.04 -13.90 -17.26
N ASP A 42 -17.00 -13.07 -17.15
CA ASP A 42 -15.61 -13.53 -17.17
C ASP A 42 -15.13 -14.24 -15.90
N TYR A 43 -15.89 -14.15 -14.79
CA TYR A 43 -15.46 -14.68 -13.48
C TYR A 43 -16.58 -15.47 -12.77
N PRO A 44 -17.08 -16.57 -13.35
CA PRO A 44 -18.24 -17.30 -12.82
C PRO A 44 -17.98 -17.94 -11.46
N THR A 45 -16.73 -18.37 -11.20
CA THR A 45 -16.33 -18.90 -9.89
C THR A 45 -16.32 -17.80 -8.82
N LEU A 46 -15.83 -16.61 -9.18
CA LEU A 46 -15.80 -15.46 -8.27
C LEU A 46 -17.21 -14.96 -7.99
N ASP A 47 -18.06 -14.84 -9.02
CA ASP A 47 -19.47 -14.47 -8.88
C ASP A 47 -20.22 -15.46 -7.97
N ARG A 48 -20.02 -16.77 -8.17
CA ARG A 48 -20.64 -17.80 -7.33
C ARG A 48 -20.16 -17.73 -5.88
N VAL A 49 -18.87 -17.55 -5.65
CA VAL A 49 -18.31 -17.36 -4.30
C VAL A 49 -18.91 -16.11 -3.66
N LEU A 50 -18.90 -14.98 -4.35
CA LEU A 50 -19.42 -13.71 -3.81
C LEU A 50 -20.91 -13.78 -3.49
N ARG A 51 -21.74 -14.36 -4.37
CA ARG A 51 -23.17 -14.58 -4.13
C ARG A 51 -23.43 -15.52 -2.97
N SER A 52 -22.64 -16.60 -2.84
CA SER A 52 -22.76 -17.54 -1.71
C SER A 52 -22.32 -16.92 -0.38
N CYS A 53 -21.40 -15.96 -0.41
CA CYS A 53 -20.92 -15.24 0.76
C CYS A 53 -21.81 -14.03 1.11
N ALA A 54 -22.69 -13.56 0.22
CA ALA A 54 -23.47 -12.34 0.42
C ALA A 54 -24.34 -12.30 1.70
N PRO A 55 -25.02 -13.39 2.10
CA PRO A 55 -25.78 -13.41 3.36
C PRO A 55 -24.87 -13.33 4.60
N ILE A 56 -23.69 -13.97 4.54
CA ILE A 56 -22.69 -13.98 5.62
C ILE A 56 -21.99 -12.61 5.70
N ALA A 57 -21.77 -11.97 4.55
CA ALA A 57 -21.27 -10.62 4.40
C ALA A 57 -22.15 -9.60 5.13
N MET A 58 -23.48 -9.64 4.96
CA MET A 58 -24.38 -8.72 5.68
C MET A 58 -24.28 -8.84 7.20
N GLY A 59 -24.20 -10.07 7.73
CA GLY A 59 -23.95 -10.29 9.17
C GLY A 59 -22.59 -9.75 9.63
N THR A 60 -21.57 -9.84 8.76
CA THR A 60 -20.23 -9.34 9.06
C THR A 60 -20.09 -7.82 8.92
N VAL A 61 -20.93 -7.09 8.16
CA VAL A 61 -20.95 -5.61 8.17
C VAL A 61 -21.25 -5.07 9.56
N PHE A 62 -22.29 -5.58 10.22
CA PHE A 62 -22.70 -5.08 11.54
C PHE A 62 -21.66 -5.42 12.62
N LEU A 63 -21.08 -6.62 12.56
CA LEU A 63 -19.99 -7.03 13.45
C LEU A 63 -18.70 -6.22 13.20
N SER A 64 -18.34 -5.98 11.93
CA SER A 64 -17.12 -5.25 11.57
C SER A 64 -17.22 -3.76 11.83
N ALA A 65 -18.39 -3.13 11.66
CA ALA A 65 -18.61 -1.74 12.07
C ALA A 65 -18.48 -1.56 13.59
N GLY A 66 -19.03 -2.50 14.37
CA GLY A 66 -18.88 -2.54 15.83
C GLY A 66 -17.42 -2.74 16.26
N LEU A 67 -16.70 -3.67 15.62
CA LEU A 67 -15.28 -3.91 15.84
C LEU A 67 -14.43 -2.69 15.45
N ALA A 68 -14.68 -2.08 14.29
CA ALA A 68 -13.95 -0.90 13.83
C ALA A 68 -14.15 0.29 14.79
N ALA A 69 -15.37 0.50 15.31
CA ALA A 69 -15.63 1.53 16.32
C ALA A 69 -14.91 1.23 17.66
N ALA A 70 -14.90 -0.03 18.10
CA ALA A 70 -14.19 -0.45 19.29
C ALA A 70 -12.66 -0.25 19.14
N TYR A 71 -12.09 -0.68 18.02
CA TYR A 71 -10.66 -0.51 17.71
C TYR A 71 -10.27 0.96 17.49
N ALA A 72 -11.13 1.78 16.88
CA ALA A 72 -10.93 3.23 16.78
C ALA A 72 -10.84 3.89 18.17
N THR A 73 -11.66 3.43 19.12
CA THR A 73 -11.65 3.91 20.50
C THR A 73 -10.34 3.54 21.20
N VAL A 74 -9.83 2.32 20.99
CA VAL A 74 -8.54 1.88 21.53
C VAL A 74 -7.37 2.61 20.86
N ALA A 75 -7.39 2.77 19.54
CA ALA A 75 -6.39 3.50 18.77
C ALA A 75 -6.32 4.98 19.20
N ARG A 76 -7.47 5.62 19.46
CA ARG A 76 -7.56 6.97 20.00
C ARG A 76 -6.92 7.08 21.38
N ARG A 77 -7.18 6.13 22.28
CA ARG A 77 -6.56 6.08 23.62
C ARG A 77 -5.04 5.89 23.57
N ARG A 78 -4.52 5.26 22.51
CA ARG A 78 -3.08 4.99 22.31
C ARG A 78 -2.38 5.99 21.38
N GLY A 79 -3.06 7.06 20.94
CA GLY A 79 -2.47 8.06 20.04
C GLY A 79 -2.25 7.58 18.59
N ALA A 80 -2.76 6.40 18.22
CA ALA A 80 -2.57 5.74 16.93
C ALA A 80 -3.80 5.85 16.01
N LEU A 81 -4.68 6.83 16.24
CA LEU A 81 -5.92 6.98 15.48
C LEU A 81 -5.68 7.26 13.99
N LEU A 82 -4.69 8.07 13.67
CA LEU A 82 -4.36 8.42 12.29
C LEU A 82 -3.88 7.21 11.44
N PRO A 83 -2.90 6.41 11.89
CA PRO A 83 -2.49 5.21 11.16
C PRO A 83 -3.63 4.18 11.02
N PHE A 84 -4.48 4.04 12.02
CA PHE A 84 -5.67 3.18 11.95
C PHE A 84 -6.68 3.66 10.90
N ILE A 85 -7.00 4.96 10.88
CA ILE A 85 -7.89 5.57 9.86
C ILE A 85 -7.28 5.43 8.47
N SER A 86 -5.97 5.59 8.32
CA SER A 86 -5.28 5.42 7.03
C SER A 86 -5.47 4.01 6.47
N GLY A 87 -5.38 2.98 7.32
CA GLY A 87 -5.64 1.59 6.92
C GLY A 87 -7.08 1.37 6.45
N ILE A 88 -8.06 1.94 7.16
CA ILE A 88 -9.48 1.84 6.77
C ILE A 88 -9.74 2.54 5.44
N VAL A 89 -9.26 3.78 5.28
CA VAL A 89 -9.48 4.58 4.05
C VAL A 89 -8.89 3.87 2.84
N PHE A 90 -7.69 3.31 2.96
CA PHE A 90 -7.07 2.52 1.88
C PHE A 90 -7.98 1.38 1.43
N THR A 91 -8.47 0.57 2.37
CA THR A 91 -9.24 -0.61 1.99
C THR A 91 -10.64 -0.26 1.49
N VAL A 92 -11.27 0.79 2.03
CA VAL A 92 -12.53 1.31 1.48
C VAL A 92 -12.33 1.74 0.03
N LEU A 93 -11.25 2.48 -0.26
CA LEU A 93 -10.93 2.93 -1.62
C LEU A 93 -10.71 1.76 -2.58
N MET A 94 -9.93 0.75 -2.17
CA MET A 94 -9.69 -0.46 -2.96
C MET A 94 -10.97 -1.26 -3.20
N THR A 95 -11.84 -1.32 -2.20
CA THR A 95 -13.15 -1.96 -2.35
C THR A 95 -14.02 -1.19 -3.34
N SER A 96 -14.08 0.14 -3.25
CA SER A 96 -14.85 0.94 -4.20
C SER A 96 -14.36 0.75 -5.63
N VAL A 97 -13.04 0.65 -5.85
CA VAL A 97 -12.48 0.30 -7.17
C VAL A 97 -12.98 -1.07 -7.65
N LEU A 98 -12.95 -2.08 -6.79
CA LEU A 98 -13.45 -3.42 -7.13
C LEU A 98 -14.96 -3.41 -7.44
N ILE A 99 -15.77 -2.69 -6.65
CA ILE A 99 -17.22 -2.57 -6.89
C ILE A 99 -17.48 -1.89 -8.24
N ILE A 100 -16.81 -0.77 -8.50
CA ILE A 100 -16.95 -0.04 -9.77
C ILE A 100 -16.54 -0.93 -10.95
N TRP A 101 -15.46 -1.69 -10.80
CA TRP A 101 -15.04 -2.67 -11.80
C TRP A 101 -16.12 -3.73 -12.04
N MET A 102 -16.64 -4.37 -10.99
CA MET A 102 -17.70 -5.37 -11.13
C MET A 102 -18.95 -4.82 -11.82
N TYR A 103 -19.32 -3.57 -11.55
CA TYR A 103 -20.45 -2.91 -12.21
C TYR A 103 -20.17 -2.55 -13.68
N ALA A 104 -18.95 -2.09 -13.97
CA ALA A 104 -18.53 -1.80 -15.34
C ALA A 104 -18.54 -3.08 -16.17
N GLU A 105 -17.98 -4.16 -15.62
CA GLU A 105 -17.94 -5.50 -16.22
C GLU A 105 -19.34 -6.02 -16.50
N ALA A 106 -20.24 -6.00 -15.50
CA ALA A 106 -21.61 -6.47 -15.67
C ALA A 106 -22.37 -5.64 -16.72
N LYS A 107 -22.13 -4.33 -16.78
CA LYS A 107 -22.78 -3.45 -17.75
C LYS A 107 -22.26 -3.64 -19.18
N GLU A 108 -20.95 -3.81 -19.34
CA GLU A 108 -20.32 -4.11 -20.64
C GLU A 108 -20.82 -5.48 -21.14
N SER A 109 -20.83 -6.48 -20.26
CA SER A 109 -21.43 -7.79 -20.49
C SER A 109 -22.91 -7.73 -20.93
N ASP A 110 -23.74 -6.87 -20.33
CA ASP A 110 -25.16 -6.75 -20.71
C ASP A 110 -25.33 -6.09 -22.09
N VAL A 111 -24.53 -5.06 -22.39
CA VAL A 111 -24.51 -4.42 -23.71
C VAL A 111 -24.09 -5.42 -24.78
N GLU A 112 -23.07 -6.23 -24.51
CA GLU A 112 -22.56 -7.22 -25.44
C GLU A 112 -23.51 -8.40 -25.66
N ARG A 113 -24.20 -8.87 -24.61
CA ARG A 113 -25.31 -9.85 -24.78
C ARG A 113 -26.40 -9.30 -25.69
N THR A 114 -26.70 -8.01 -25.55
CA THR A 114 -27.68 -7.33 -26.40
C THR A 114 -27.19 -7.26 -27.85
N ASP A 115 -25.91 -7.00 -28.07
CA ASP A 115 -25.28 -6.97 -29.40
C ASP A 115 -25.25 -8.37 -30.05
N ILE A 116 -24.88 -9.42 -29.31
CA ILE A 116 -24.92 -10.81 -29.81
C ILE A 116 -26.36 -11.19 -30.19
N THR A 117 -27.35 -10.86 -29.36
CA THR A 117 -28.77 -11.13 -29.65
C THR A 117 -29.21 -10.41 -30.92
N GLY A 118 -28.90 -9.11 -31.04
CA GLY A 118 -29.23 -8.32 -32.22
C GLY A 118 -28.55 -8.83 -33.49
N ASN A 119 -27.27 -9.19 -33.42
CA ASN A 119 -26.54 -9.80 -34.54
C ASN A 119 -27.11 -11.17 -34.91
N GLN A 120 -27.53 -11.98 -33.93
CA GLN A 120 -28.16 -13.28 -34.20
C GLN A 120 -29.51 -13.12 -34.92
N GLU A 121 -30.34 -12.16 -34.50
CA GLU A 121 -31.60 -11.83 -35.17
C GLU A 121 -31.37 -11.30 -36.59
N LEU A 122 -30.38 -10.42 -36.79
CA LEU A 122 -30.02 -9.91 -38.11
C LEU A 122 -29.52 -11.01 -39.05
N LEU A 123 -28.69 -11.93 -38.56
CA LEU A 123 -28.21 -13.07 -39.36
C LEU A 123 -29.34 -14.05 -39.68
N ALA A 124 -30.25 -14.30 -38.73
CA ALA A 124 -31.44 -15.11 -38.98
C ALA A 124 -32.33 -14.47 -40.05
N ALA A 125 -32.54 -13.15 -39.99
CA ALA A 125 -33.29 -12.41 -41.00
C ALA A 125 -32.59 -12.43 -42.37
N ALA A 126 -31.26 -12.25 -42.42
CA ALA A 126 -30.48 -12.32 -43.64
C ALA A 126 -30.48 -13.73 -44.25
N LEU A 127 -30.42 -14.77 -43.41
CA LEU A 127 -30.52 -16.17 -43.82
C LEU A 127 -31.92 -16.47 -44.37
N HIS A 128 -32.96 -16.03 -43.68
CA HIS A 128 -34.33 -16.17 -44.16
C HIS A 128 -34.54 -15.49 -45.52
N ALA A 129 -34.11 -14.24 -45.67
CA ALA A 129 -34.19 -13.51 -46.94
C ALA A 129 -33.40 -14.21 -48.07
N SER A 130 -32.18 -14.68 -47.78
CA SER A 130 -31.35 -15.43 -48.74
C SER A 130 -32.01 -16.74 -49.20
N ILE A 131 -32.65 -17.46 -48.28
CA ILE A 131 -33.41 -18.67 -48.60
C ILE A 131 -34.65 -18.33 -49.42
N ASP A 132 -35.41 -17.30 -49.05
CA ASP A 132 -36.62 -16.87 -49.77
C ASP A 132 -36.32 -16.39 -51.20
N ASP A 133 -35.21 -15.67 -51.39
CA ASP A 133 -34.72 -15.26 -52.71
C ASP A 133 -34.41 -16.49 -53.57
N ARG A 134 -33.77 -17.52 -53.00
CA ARG A 134 -33.45 -18.79 -53.67
C ARG A 134 -34.68 -19.64 -53.99
N ILE A 135 -35.69 -19.64 -53.12
CA ILE A 135 -36.97 -20.30 -53.40
C ILE A 135 -37.70 -19.56 -54.54
N SER A 136 -37.71 -18.23 -54.50
CA SER A 136 -38.36 -17.40 -55.52
C SER A 136 -37.68 -17.56 -56.89
N ALA A 137 -36.35 -17.60 -56.88
CA ALA A 137 -35.49 -17.98 -57.99
C ALA A 137 -35.85 -19.33 -58.60
N ALA A 138 -35.93 -20.38 -57.78
CA ALA A 138 -36.32 -21.72 -58.22
C ALA A 138 -37.73 -21.72 -58.83
N ALA A 139 -38.68 -20.99 -58.24
CA ALA A 139 -40.04 -20.83 -58.77
C ALA A 139 -40.08 -20.13 -60.14
N GLN A 140 -39.27 -19.09 -60.34
CA GLN A 140 -39.16 -18.44 -61.64
C GLN A 140 -38.56 -19.37 -62.70
N LEU A 141 -37.57 -20.19 -62.33
CA LEU A 141 -36.98 -21.20 -63.21
C LEU A 141 -38.00 -22.28 -63.58
N ALA A 142 -38.76 -22.78 -62.59
CA ALA A 142 -39.79 -23.79 -62.77
C ALA A 142 -40.98 -23.31 -63.62
N ALA A 143 -41.38 -22.04 -63.49
CA ALA A 143 -42.45 -21.45 -64.29
C ALA A 143 -42.07 -21.33 -65.78
N ARG A 144 -40.77 -21.14 -66.07
CA ARG A 144 -40.25 -21.03 -67.44
C ARG A 144 -39.92 -22.38 -68.07
N SER A 145 -39.86 -23.46 -67.29
CA SER A 145 -39.64 -24.82 -67.79
C SER A 145 -40.93 -25.43 -68.36
N SER A 146 -41.45 -24.86 -69.45
CA SER A 146 -42.68 -25.34 -70.10
C SER A 146 -42.45 -26.54 -71.05
N ALA A 147 -41.23 -27.04 -71.19
CA ALA A 147 -40.86 -28.16 -72.06
C ALA A 147 -39.94 -29.16 -71.34
N ALA A 148 -39.76 -30.36 -71.92
CA ALA A 148 -38.78 -31.34 -71.46
C ALA A 148 -37.38 -30.70 -71.35
N PRO A 149 -36.56 -31.05 -70.32
CA PRO A 149 -35.24 -30.48 -70.17
C PRO A 149 -34.38 -30.81 -71.40
N ASP A 150 -33.91 -29.79 -72.09
CA ASP A 150 -32.95 -29.88 -73.21
C ASP A 150 -31.68 -29.07 -72.86
N ASP A 151 -30.67 -29.10 -73.73
CA ASP A 151 -29.43 -28.35 -73.53
C ASP A 151 -29.67 -26.83 -73.42
N ALA A 152 -30.75 -26.31 -74.02
CA ALA A 152 -31.15 -24.92 -73.89
C ALA A 152 -31.66 -24.59 -72.48
N TRP A 153 -32.26 -25.55 -71.78
CA TRP A 153 -32.65 -25.43 -70.38
C TRP A 153 -31.43 -25.35 -69.45
N ALA A 154 -30.43 -26.22 -69.63
CA ALA A 154 -29.18 -26.19 -68.86
C ALA A 154 -28.30 -24.96 -69.19
N ALA A 155 -28.41 -24.40 -70.40
CA ALA A 155 -27.78 -23.14 -70.78
C ALA A 155 -28.55 -21.91 -70.23
N ALA A 156 -29.88 -21.98 -70.19
CA ALA A 156 -30.74 -20.96 -69.57
C ALA A 156 -30.48 -20.89 -68.07
N ALA A 157 -30.47 -22.04 -67.36
CA ALA A 157 -30.08 -22.16 -65.95
C ALA A 157 -28.76 -21.44 -65.62
N ARG A 158 -27.78 -21.48 -66.54
CA ARG A 158 -26.46 -20.84 -66.41
C ARG A 158 -26.44 -19.33 -66.74
N THR A 159 -27.45 -18.80 -67.42
CA THR A 159 -27.52 -17.38 -67.85
C THR A 159 -28.49 -16.55 -67.02
N TYR A 160 -29.29 -17.17 -66.14
CA TYR A 160 -30.15 -16.45 -65.21
C TYR A 160 -29.31 -15.67 -64.19
N VAL A 161 -29.60 -14.36 -64.06
CA VAL A 161 -29.09 -13.47 -63.01
C VAL A 161 -29.83 -13.77 -61.70
N VAL A 162 -29.63 -14.99 -61.21
CA VAL A 162 -30.34 -15.54 -60.07
C VAL A 162 -29.28 -16.28 -59.27
N ASP A 163 -29.10 -15.92 -58.00
CA ASP A 163 -27.96 -16.38 -57.20
C ASP A 163 -28.06 -17.87 -56.84
N PHE A 164 -27.67 -18.73 -57.78
CA PHE A 164 -27.47 -20.17 -57.59
C PHE A 164 -26.08 -20.49 -57.03
N ARG A 165 -25.38 -19.55 -56.36
CA ARG A 165 -24.10 -19.86 -55.71
C ARG A 165 -24.28 -20.99 -54.71
N GLY A 166 -23.46 -22.04 -54.84
CA GLY A 166 -23.54 -23.23 -54.02
C GLY A 166 -24.59 -24.25 -54.47
N THR A 167 -25.36 -24.00 -55.53
CA THR A 167 -26.22 -25.03 -56.11
C THR A 167 -25.35 -26.10 -56.76
N ILE A 168 -25.39 -27.30 -56.19
CA ILE A 168 -24.61 -28.46 -56.61
C ILE A 168 -25.27 -29.10 -57.82
N ALA A 169 -26.61 -29.21 -57.80
CA ALA A 169 -27.36 -29.87 -58.84
C ALA A 169 -28.76 -29.31 -59.00
N VAL A 170 -29.32 -29.45 -60.20
CA VAL A 170 -30.73 -29.18 -60.48
C VAL A 170 -31.30 -30.34 -61.28
N ALA A 171 -32.47 -30.83 -60.87
CA ALA A 171 -33.15 -31.97 -61.47
C ALA A 171 -34.65 -31.67 -61.65
N LEU A 172 -35.28 -32.36 -62.59
CA LEU A 172 -36.72 -32.27 -62.82
C LEU A 172 -37.33 -33.66 -62.62
N GLN A 173 -38.29 -33.78 -61.73
CA GLN A 173 -39.05 -35.00 -61.54
C GLN A 173 -40.31 -34.97 -62.39
N SER A 174 -40.53 -36.04 -63.16
CA SER A 174 -41.72 -36.23 -63.97
C SER A 174 -42.96 -36.55 -63.11
N THR A 175 -44.14 -36.50 -63.73
CA THR A 175 -45.41 -36.91 -63.10
C THR A 175 -45.43 -38.37 -62.66
N ASN A 176 -44.53 -39.20 -63.22
CA ASN A 176 -44.42 -40.62 -62.90
C ASN A 176 -43.38 -40.88 -61.80
N GLY A 177 -42.80 -39.82 -61.21
CA GLY A 177 -41.76 -39.91 -60.19
C GLY A 177 -40.35 -40.11 -60.73
N GLU A 178 -40.18 -40.29 -62.05
CA GLU A 178 -38.87 -40.45 -62.69
C GLU A 178 -38.11 -39.12 -62.72
N ILE A 179 -36.85 -39.14 -62.31
CA ILE A 179 -35.95 -37.99 -62.44
C ILE A 179 -35.51 -37.91 -63.91
N VAL A 180 -35.93 -36.86 -64.62
CA VAL A 180 -35.53 -36.62 -66.00
C VAL A 180 -34.17 -35.91 -65.98
N PRO A 181 -33.11 -36.53 -66.52
CA PRO A 181 -31.78 -35.96 -66.49
C PRO A 181 -31.71 -34.78 -67.46
N GLY A 182 -31.70 -33.57 -66.93
CA GLY A 182 -30.92 -32.46 -67.52
C GLY A 182 -29.56 -32.31 -66.82
N SER A 183 -29.13 -33.36 -66.11
CA SER A 183 -28.51 -33.23 -64.80
C SER A 183 -26.99 -33.00 -64.84
N THR A 184 -26.55 -31.96 -64.14
CA THR A 184 -25.23 -31.90 -63.53
C THR A 184 -25.23 -32.59 -62.15
N VAL A 185 -26.18 -33.49 -61.88
CA VAL A 185 -26.25 -34.24 -60.61
C VAL A 185 -25.06 -35.19 -60.56
N PRO A 186 -24.16 -35.06 -59.57
CA PRO A 186 -23.05 -35.99 -59.40
C PRO A 186 -23.57 -37.44 -59.26
N PRO A 187 -22.96 -38.45 -59.91
CA PRO A 187 -23.44 -39.84 -59.89
C PRO A 187 -23.57 -40.43 -58.48
N ASP A 188 -22.79 -39.92 -57.54
CA ASP A 188 -22.78 -40.25 -56.11
C ASP A 188 -24.01 -39.72 -55.36
N GLN A 189 -24.68 -38.68 -55.86
CA GLN A 189 -25.88 -38.09 -55.25
C GLN A 189 -27.20 -38.57 -55.87
N ASP A 190 -27.16 -39.20 -57.05
CA ASP A 190 -28.36 -39.63 -57.79
C ASP A 190 -29.18 -40.69 -57.03
N HIS A 191 -28.51 -41.64 -56.37
CA HIS A 191 -29.16 -42.67 -55.55
C HIS A 191 -29.79 -42.10 -54.26
N GLU A 192 -29.13 -41.11 -53.65
CA GLU A 192 -29.55 -40.47 -52.40
C GLU A 192 -30.72 -39.50 -52.62
N LEU A 193 -30.70 -38.79 -53.76
CA LEU A 193 -31.83 -38.00 -54.26
C LEU A 193 -33.04 -38.90 -54.52
N GLY A 194 -32.90 -39.99 -55.29
CA GLY A 194 -34.03 -40.87 -55.63
C GLY A 194 -34.77 -41.47 -54.42
N THR A 195 -34.05 -41.74 -53.33
CA THR A 195 -34.60 -42.33 -52.09
C THR A 195 -35.12 -41.28 -51.09
N SER A 196 -34.49 -40.10 -51.01
CA SER A 196 -34.82 -39.07 -50.00
C SER A 196 -35.83 -38.02 -50.47
N LEU A 197 -36.04 -37.89 -51.79
CA LEU A 197 -36.93 -36.86 -52.36
C LEU A 197 -38.42 -37.14 -52.18
N GLY A 198 -38.81 -38.39 -51.90
CA GLY A 198 -40.23 -38.78 -51.81
C GLY A 198 -41.04 -37.97 -50.79
N SER A 199 -40.39 -37.49 -49.72
CA SER A 199 -41.00 -36.68 -48.66
C SER A 199 -41.27 -35.23 -49.07
N ILE A 200 -40.54 -34.70 -50.06
CA ILE A 200 -40.68 -33.29 -50.52
C ILE A 200 -41.30 -33.17 -51.90
N ALA A 201 -41.18 -34.21 -52.73
CA ALA A 201 -41.71 -34.24 -54.09
C ALA A 201 -43.23 -34.28 -54.14
N ALA A 202 -43.88 -35.10 -53.30
CA ALA A 202 -45.33 -35.23 -53.30
C ALA A 202 -46.05 -33.92 -52.88
N PRO A 203 -45.65 -33.23 -51.80
CA PRO A 203 -46.23 -31.92 -51.50
C PRO A 203 -45.86 -30.84 -52.53
N ALA A 204 -44.67 -30.90 -53.14
CA ALA A 204 -44.33 -29.97 -54.21
C ALA A 204 -45.18 -30.18 -55.48
N ALA A 205 -45.53 -31.43 -55.81
CA ALA A 205 -46.44 -31.73 -56.91
C ALA A 205 -47.88 -31.24 -56.65
N SER A 206 -48.29 -31.13 -55.38
CA SER A 206 -49.59 -30.53 -55.00
C SER A 206 -49.59 -28.99 -54.97
N GLY A 207 -48.47 -28.35 -55.34
CA GLY A 207 -48.36 -26.89 -55.44
C GLY A 207 -47.60 -26.23 -54.29
N ASP A 208 -47.13 -27.00 -53.30
CA ASP A 208 -46.37 -26.45 -52.18
C ASP A 208 -44.90 -26.23 -52.56
N ARG A 209 -44.21 -25.39 -51.80
CA ARG A 209 -42.75 -25.25 -51.86
C ARG A 209 -42.20 -25.92 -50.61
N VAL A 210 -41.30 -26.89 -50.79
CA VAL A 210 -40.85 -27.75 -49.69
C VAL A 210 -39.34 -27.84 -49.70
N MET A 211 -38.75 -27.81 -48.50
CA MET A 211 -37.33 -28.02 -48.28
C MET A 211 -37.07 -29.20 -47.36
N ALA A 212 -35.99 -29.93 -47.62
CA ALA A 212 -35.46 -30.94 -46.72
C ALA A 212 -33.94 -30.98 -46.75
N THR A 213 -33.35 -31.47 -45.66
CA THR A 213 -31.93 -31.83 -45.60
C THR A 213 -31.70 -33.18 -46.29
N ILE A 214 -30.74 -33.25 -47.22
CA ILE A 214 -30.27 -34.49 -47.83
C ILE A 214 -28.76 -34.58 -47.58
N GLY A 215 -28.33 -35.49 -46.71
CA GLY A 215 -26.94 -35.53 -46.26
C GLY A 215 -26.51 -34.20 -45.62
N SER A 216 -25.44 -33.60 -46.15
CA SER A 216 -24.97 -32.26 -45.76
C SER A 216 -25.62 -31.11 -46.53
N ASP A 217 -26.48 -31.41 -47.50
CA ASP A 217 -27.01 -30.44 -48.46
C ASP A 217 -28.49 -30.17 -48.21
N ILE A 218 -29.02 -29.15 -48.90
CA ILE A 218 -30.41 -28.74 -48.79
C ILE A 218 -31.07 -28.91 -50.15
N ALA A 219 -32.12 -29.72 -50.19
CA ALA A 219 -32.97 -29.87 -51.36
C ALA A 219 -34.16 -28.93 -51.28
N MET A 220 -34.36 -28.15 -52.34
CA MET A 220 -35.49 -27.25 -52.54
C MET A 220 -36.38 -27.82 -53.66
N ALA A 221 -37.59 -28.23 -53.33
CA ALA A 221 -38.57 -28.75 -54.27
C ALA A 221 -39.63 -27.67 -54.57
N THR A 222 -39.91 -27.46 -55.86
CA THR A 222 -40.82 -26.41 -56.34
C THR A 222 -41.70 -26.94 -57.48
N PRO A 223 -43.00 -26.57 -57.54
CA PRO A 223 -43.88 -27.00 -58.61
C PRO A 223 -43.43 -26.43 -59.96
N ALA A 224 -43.43 -27.26 -60.99
CA ALA A 224 -43.09 -26.90 -62.37
C ALA A 224 -44.26 -27.21 -63.33
N ALA A 225 -44.19 -26.66 -64.54
CA ALA A 225 -45.24 -26.85 -65.54
C ALA A 225 -45.46 -28.34 -65.89
N GLY A 226 -46.71 -28.69 -66.18
CA GLY A 226 -47.08 -30.07 -66.57
C GLY A 226 -47.09 -31.08 -65.42
N GLY A 227 -47.29 -30.64 -64.18
CA GLY A 227 -47.35 -31.51 -62.99
C GLY A 227 -45.99 -32.07 -62.56
N ARG A 228 -44.91 -31.42 -62.98
CA ARG A 228 -43.53 -31.81 -62.66
C ARG A 228 -43.03 -31.08 -61.42
N VAL A 229 -41.92 -31.54 -60.86
CA VAL A 229 -41.26 -30.89 -59.70
C VAL A 229 -39.83 -30.53 -60.07
N LEU A 230 -39.47 -29.26 -59.92
CA LEU A 230 -38.09 -28.80 -59.98
C LEU A 230 -37.42 -29.01 -58.62
N ILE A 231 -36.23 -29.60 -58.63
CA ILE A 231 -35.46 -29.89 -57.43
C ILE A 231 -34.10 -29.23 -57.58
N ALA A 232 -33.77 -28.30 -56.68
CA ALA A 232 -32.46 -27.69 -56.59
C ALA A 232 -31.75 -28.18 -55.32
N LEU A 233 -30.56 -28.77 -55.48
CA LEU A 233 -29.72 -29.18 -54.38
C LEU A 233 -28.65 -28.13 -54.14
N VAL A 234 -28.56 -27.64 -52.91
CA VAL A 234 -27.68 -26.53 -52.54
C VAL A 234 -26.75 -26.95 -51.40
N ASP A 235 -25.45 -26.67 -51.57
CA ASP A 235 -24.45 -26.79 -50.53
C ASP A 235 -24.81 -25.84 -49.39
N SER A 236 -25.16 -26.45 -48.26
CA SER A 236 -25.54 -25.72 -47.07
C SER A 236 -24.41 -24.85 -46.52
N LYS A 237 -23.14 -25.24 -46.72
CA LYS A 237 -21.97 -24.45 -46.30
C LYS A 237 -21.88 -23.15 -47.07
N VAL A 238 -22.18 -23.16 -48.36
CA VAL A 238 -22.13 -21.94 -49.19
C VAL A 238 -23.20 -20.95 -48.75
N ILE A 239 -24.40 -21.43 -48.40
CA ILE A 239 -25.47 -20.58 -47.86
C ILE A 239 -24.99 -19.89 -46.58
N VAL A 240 -24.43 -20.66 -45.63
CA VAL A 240 -23.99 -20.12 -44.34
C VAL A 240 -22.75 -19.21 -44.50
N GLN A 241 -21.80 -19.55 -45.37
CA GLN A 241 -20.58 -18.77 -45.61
C GLN A 241 -20.86 -17.37 -46.16
N LEU A 242 -21.84 -17.23 -47.04
CA LEU A 242 -22.21 -15.93 -47.62
C LEU A 242 -22.71 -14.96 -46.55
N ILE A 243 -23.45 -15.48 -45.57
CA ILE A 243 -24.04 -14.67 -44.51
C ILE A 243 -23.03 -14.45 -43.37
N SER A 244 -22.10 -15.40 -43.16
CA SER A 244 -21.00 -15.22 -42.21
C SER A 244 -19.92 -14.25 -42.68
N ALA A 245 -19.89 -13.86 -43.96
CA ALA A 245 -18.87 -12.94 -44.47
C ALA A 245 -18.93 -11.54 -43.82
N GLY A 246 -20.08 -11.17 -43.24
CA GLY A 246 -20.24 -9.94 -42.46
C GLY A 246 -19.91 -10.10 -40.96
N LEU A 247 -19.60 -11.32 -40.50
CA LEU A 247 -19.26 -11.55 -39.10
C LEU A 247 -17.83 -11.10 -38.81
N THR A 248 -17.67 -10.47 -37.65
CA THR A 248 -16.36 -10.27 -37.06
C THR A 248 -15.72 -11.64 -36.76
N PRO A 249 -14.40 -11.81 -36.97
CA PRO A 249 -13.70 -13.08 -36.71
C PRO A 249 -13.76 -13.52 -35.24
N GLU A 250 -14.22 -12.62 -34.36
CA GLU A 250 -14.40 -12.84 -32.94
C GLU A 250 -15.68 -13.63 -32.60
N LEU A 251 -16.59 -13.87 -33.56
CA LEU A 251 -17.81 -14.65 -33.36
C LEU A 251 -17.81 -15.90 -34.24
N ALA A 252 -18.25 -17.01 -33.66
CA ALA A 252 -18.49 -18.27 -34.34
C ALA A 252 -20.00 -18.45 -34.58
N LEU A 253 -20.38 -18.75 -35.81
CA LEU A 253 -21.76 -18.97 -36.22
C LEU A 253 -22.04 -20.48 -36.30
N THR A 254 -23.06 -20.95 -35.59
CA THR A 254 -23.60 -22.30 -35.77
C THR A 254 -25.02 -22.20 -36.34
N VAL A 255 -25.24 -22.82 -37.50
CA VAL A 255 -26.57 -22.99 -38.10
C VAL A 255 -26.94 -24.46 -38.06
N ARG A 256 -28.15 -24.76 -37.58
CA ARG A 256 -28.75 -26.10 -37.60
C ARG A 256 -30.01 -26.10 -38.44
N THR A 257 -30.23 -27.18 -39.19
CA THR A 257 -31.43 -27.35 -40.00
C THR A 257 -32.14 -28.67 -39.68
N GLY A 258 -33.47 -28.67 -39.70
CA GLY A 258 -34.32 -29.85 -39.56
C GLY A 258 -34.73 -30.22 -38.13
N ALA A 259 -35.72 -31.11 -38.01
CA ALA A 259 -36.20 -31.60 -36.71
C ALA A 259 -35.08 -32.35 -35.98
N ALA A 260 -34.61 -31.77 -34.87
CA ALA A 260 -33.46 -32.20 -34.06
C ALA A 260 -32.06 -31.79 -34.57
N GLY A 261 -31.93 -30.88 -35.54
CA GLY A 261 -30.63 -30.37 -35.99
C GLY A 261 -29.81 -31.42 -36.76
N SER A 262 -30.47 -32.12 -37.69
CA SER A 262 -29.90 -33.21 -38.50
C SER A 262 -28.64 -32.80 -39.27
N ASN A 263 -28.53 -31.52 -39.61
CA ASN A 263 -27.33 -30.95 -40.22
C ASN A 263 -26.88 -29.72 -39.42
N ARG A 264 -25.58 -29.66 -39.13
CA ARG A 264 -24.95 -28.61 -38.32
C ARG A 264 -23.75 -28.05 -39.06
N ILE A 265 -23.80 -26.75 -39.32
CA ILE A 265 -22.74 -26.02 -40.00
C ILE A 265 -22.19 -25.01 -39.01
N THR A 266 -20.87 -25.08 -38.78
CA THR A 266 -20.19 -24.14 -37.88
C THR A 266 -19.14 -23.38 -38.68
N VAL A 267 -19.19 -22.05 -38.63
CA VAL A 267 -18.18 -21.14 -39.20
C VAL A 267 -17.44 -20.49 -38.03
N GLY A 268 -16.12 -20.67 -37.99
CA GLY A 268 -15.28 -20.27 -36.85
C GLY A 268 -15.16 -21.37 -35.79
N GLU A 269 -14.27 -21.17 -34.83
CA GLU A 269 -14.06 -22.10 -33.71
C GLU A 269 -14.67 -21.50 -32.42
N PRO A 270 -15.88 -21.95 -32.03
CA PRO A 270 -16.49 -21.53 -30.77
C PRO A 270 -15.68 -22.02 -29.57
N ALA A 271 -15.63 -21.21 -28.51
CA ALA A 271 -14.90 -21.54 -27.29
C ALA A 271 -15.64 -22.57 -26.42
N TYR A 272 -15.78 -23.81 -26.90
CA TYR A 272 -16.43 -24.88 -26.12
C TYR A 272 -15.64 -25.24 -24.86
N GLY A 273 -16.36 -25.48 -23.76
CA GLY A 273 -15.79 -25.96 -22.49
C GLY A 273 -15.37 -24.88 -21.50
N GLN A 274 -15.52 -23.59 -21.83
CA GLN A 274 -15.44 -22.52 -20.82
C GLN A 274 -16.85 -22.23 -20.27
N PRO A 275 -17.06 -22.29 -18.94
CA PRO A 275 -18.38 -22.24 -18.29
C PRO A 275 -19.02 -20.84 -18.23
N VAL A 276 -18.83 -20.01 -19.25
CA VAL A 276 -18.77 -18.56 -19.06
C VAL A 276 -19.98 -17.80 -19.63
N VAL A 277 -20.77 -18.36 -20.54
CA VAL A 277 -21.84 -17.56 -21.18
C VAL A 277 -23.19 -18.29 -21.13
N ASP A 278 -24.14 -17.73 -20.37
CA ASP A 278 -25.56 -17.90 -20.67
C ASP A 278 -25.79 -17.20 -22.01
N LEU A 279 -25.63 -17.96 -23.09
CA LEU A 279 -25.81 -17.47 -24.45
C LEU A 279 -27.28 -17.08 -24.64
N PRO A 280 -27.55 -16.05 -25.45
CA PRO A 280 -28.93 -15.76 -25.82
C PRO A 280 -29.57 -17.01 -26.43
N PRO A 281 -30.89 -17.20 -26.24
CA PRO A 281 -31.58 -18.33 -26.84
C PRO A 281 -31.39 -18.30 -28.35
N ALA A 282 -31.24 -19.48 -28.95
CA ALA A 282 -31.08 -19.60 -30.38
C ALA A 282 -32.27 -18.98 -31.12
N THR A 283 -32.01 -18.28 -32.23
CA THR A 283 -33.08 -17.72 -33.07
C THR A 283 -33.56 -18.81 -34.01
N VAL A 284 -34.85 -19.15 -33.90
CA VAL A 284 -35.47 -20.20 -34.69
C VAL A 284 -36.46 -19.58 -35.68
N PHE A 285 -36.37 -19.98 -36.95
CA PHE A 285 -37.37 -19.64 -37.96
C PHE A 285 -37.64 -20.86 -38.85
N SER A 286 -38.79 -20.87 -39.53
CA SER A 286 -39.13 -21.95 -40.46
C SER A 286 -39.41 -21.39 -41.84
N THR A 287 -38.97 -22.11 -42.87
CA THR A 287 -39.17 -21.72 -44.28
C THR A 287 -39.36 -22.97 -45.11
N ALA A 288 -40.44 -23.00 -45.91
CA ALA A 288 -40.79 -24.14 -46.76
C ALA A 288 -40.80 -25.50 -46.01
N GLY A 289 -41.27 -25.52 -44.77
CA GLY A 289 -41.36 -26.72 -43.94
C GLY A 289 -40.06 -27.16 -43.27
N LEU A 290 -38.94 -26.47 -43.51
CA LEU A 290 -37.66 -26.73 -42.85
C LEU A 290 -37.44 -25.72 -41.72
N GLU A 291 -37.14 -26.22 -40.51
CA GLU A 291 -36.76 -25.39 -39.36
C GLU A 291 -35.26 -25.07 -39.41
N TRP A 292 -34.93 -23.81 -39.10
CA TRP A 292 -33.60 -23.27 -39.06
C TRP A 292 -33.33 -22.69 -37.68
N THR A 293 -32.20 -23.06 -37.10
CA THR A 293 -31.74 -22.56 -35.81
C THR A 293 -30.40 -21.84 -36.01
N VAL A 294 -30.33 -20.58 -35.60
CA VAL A 294 -29.13 -19.75 -35.69
C VAL A 294 -28.63 -19.47 -34.28
N GLU A 295 -27.38 -19.83 -34.03
CA GLU A 295 -26.69 -19.61 -32.76
C GLU A 295 -25.36 -18.88 -33.01
N LEU A 296 -25.15 -17.76 -32.33
CA LEU A 296 -23.83 -17.12 -32.26
C LEU A 296 -23.13 -17.48 -30.96
N HIS A 297 -21.85 -17.81 -31.08
CA HIS A 297 -20.98 -18.18 -29.97
C HIS A 297 -19.72 -17.29 -29.99
N PRO A 298 -19.25 -16.77 -28.85
CA PRO A 298 -17.97 -16.07 -28.81
C PRO A 298 -16.81 -17.04 -29.09
N THR A 299 -15.80 -16.56 -29.81
CA THR A 299 -14.54 -17.30 -30.02
C THR A 299 -13.59 -17.08 -28.86
N ARG A 300 -12.52 -17.86 -28.81
CA ARG A 300 -11.47 -17.68 -27.80
C ARG A 300 -10.76 -16.33 -27.91
N GLU A 301 -10.63 -15.80 -29.14
CA GLU A 301 -10.02 -14.49 -29.37
C GLU A 301 -10.88 -13.35 -28.81
N TRP A 302 -12.21 -13.44 -28.98
CA TRP A 302 -13.15 -12.52 -28.36
C TRP A 302 -12.98 -12.52 -26.84
N ILE A 303 -13.01 -13.69 -26.21
CA ILE A 303 -12.85 -13.84 -24.76
C ILE A 303 -11.53 -13.21 -24.29
N ASN A 304 -10.43 -13.46 -25.00
CA ASN A 304 -9.11 -12.92 -24.63
C ASN A 304 -9.03 -11.39 -24.80
N SER A 305 -9.58 -10.84 -25.89
CA SER A 305 -9.60 -9.40 -26.17
C SER A 305 -10.36 -8.63 -25.09
N HIS A 306 -11.50 -9.18 -24.64
CA HIS A 306 -12.34 -8.58 -23.62
C HIS A 306 -11.70 -8.69 -22.22
N HIS A 307 -11.12 -9.85 -21.88
CA HIS A 307 -10.30 -10.00 -20.68
C HIS A 307 -9.18 -8.94 -20.59
N HIS A 308 -8.53 -8.59 -21.70
CA HIS A 308 -7.47 -7.58 -21.70
C HIS A 308 -7.98 -6.16 -21.44
N ARG A 309 -9.17 -5.80 -21.91
CA ARG A 309 -9.77 -4.48 -21.67
C ARG A 309 -10.18 -4.32 -20.21
N ALA A 310 -10.87 -5.32 -19.64
CA ALA A 310 -11.24 -5.35 -18.23
C ALA A 310 -10.01 -5.22 -17.32
N ASN A 311 -8.97 -6.02 -17.58
CA ASN A 311 -7.72 -5.98 -16.82
C ASN A 311 -6.98 -4.64 -16.93
N THR A 312 -7.04 -3.96 -18.07
CA THR A 312 -6.40 -2.65 -18.26
C THR A 312 -7.09 -1.58 -17.41
N ILE A 313 -8.42 -1.58 -17.35
CA ILE A 313 -9.19 -0.66 -16.49
C ILE A 313 -8.87 -0.91 -15.01
N ILE A 314 -8.72 -2.17 -14.60
CA ILE A 314 -8.31 -2.55 -13.24
C ILE A 314 -6.92 -1.99 -12.91
N LEU A 315 -5.94 -2.16 -13.79
CA LEU A 315 -4.58 -1.68 -13.57
C LEU A 315 -4.54 -0.15 -13.42
N VAL A 316 -5.32 0.57 -14.23
CA VAL A 316 -5.41 2.04 -14.16
C VAL A 316 -6.09 2.49 -12.86
N LEU A 317 -7.24 1.92 -12.50
CA LEU A 317 -7.96 2.29 -11.27
C LEU A 317 -7.17 1.90 -10.00
N GLY A 318 -6.55 0.73 -10.00
CA GLY A 318 -5.66 0.29 -8.92
C GLY A 318 -4.43 1.19 -8.77
N ALA A 319 -3.85 1.65 -9.88
CA ALA A 319 -2.75 2.61 -9.85
C ALA A 319 -3.19 3.98 -9.30
N ILE A 320 -4.36 4.49 -9.71
CA ILE A 320 -4.93 5.75 -9.19
C ILE A 320 -5.20 5.64 -7.69
N ALA A 321 -5.79 4.54 -7.24
CA ALA A 321 -6.06 4.28 -5.83
C ALA A 321 -4.77 4.20 -4.99
N SER A 322 -3.76 3.48 -5.50
CA SER A 322 -2.44 3.39 -4.86
C SER A 322 -1.75 4.74 -4.76
N LEU A 323 -1.82 5.55 -5.82
CA LEU A 323 -1.27 6.90 -5.85
C LEU A 323 -1.98 7.84 -4.87
N ALA A 324 -3.31 7.81 -4.81
CA ALA A 324 -4.09 8.59 -3.86
C ALA A 324 -3.74 8.23 -2.40
N CYS A 325 -3.56 6.94 -2.11
CA CYS A 325 -3.13 6.49 -0.79
C CYS A 325 -1.70 6.93 -0.47
N ALA A 326 -0.77 6.82 -1.42
CA ALA A 326 0.60 7.30 -1.23
C ALA A 326 0.65 8.81 -0.95
N LEU A 327 -0.19 9.60 -1.64
CA LEU A 327 -0.32 11.03 -1.40
C LEU A 327 -0.92 11.34 -0.03
N ALA A 328 -1.93 10.58 0.42
CA ALA A 328 -2.53 10.74 1.75
C ALA A 328 -1.52 10.42 2.87
N ILE A 329 -0.78 9.30 2.75
CA ILE A 329 0.29 8.93 3.69
C ILE A 329 1.37 10.01 3.72
N ARG A 330 1.76 10.54 2.56
CA ARG A 330 2.76 11.61 2.46
C ARG A 330 2.27 12.90 3.12
N ALA A 331 1.03 13.31 2.90
CA ALA A 331 0.43 14.50 3.51
C ALA A 331 0.38 14.40 5.05
N VAL A 332 0.00 13.23 5.55
CA VAL A 332 0.02 12.91 6.99
C VAL A 332 1.44 12.99 7.56
N SER A 333 2.41 12.39 6.87
CA SER A 333 3.82 12.39 7.30
C SER A 333 4.40 13.81 7.34
N THR A 334 4.05 14.65 6.37
CA THR A 334 4.50 16.06 6.34
C THR A 334 3.90 16.89 7.47
N GLU A 335 2.61 16.73 7.77
CA GLU A 335 1.97 17.45 8.88
C GLU A 335 2.54 17.01 10.24
N MET A 336 2.84 15.72 10.41
CA MET A 336 3.50 15.21 11.62
C MET A 336 4.91 15.78 11.78
N ARG A 337 5.71 15.80 10.71
CA ARG A 337 7.05 16.45 10.74
C ARG A 337 6.93 17.94 11.04
N ALA A 338 5.91 18.62 10.53
CA ALA A 338 5.65 20.02 10.81
C ALA A 338 5.22 20.27 12.26
N ARG A 339 4.52 19.34 12.92
CA ARG A 339 4.21 19.41 14.36
C ARG A 339 5.43 19.16 15.23
N VAL A 340 6.19 18.09 14.95
CA VAL A 340 7.40 17.76 15.70
C VAL A 340 8.44 18.87 15.59
N SER A 341 8.61 19.47 14.41
CA SER A 341 9.51 20.62 14.23
C SER A 341 9.03 21.88 14.96
N ARG A 342 7.71 22.13 15.05
CA ARG A 342 7.15 23.22 15.84
C ARG A 342 7.38 23.02 17.35
N GLU A 343 7.12 21.83 17.88
CA GLU A 343 7.41 21.52 19.29
C GLU A 343 8.92 21.62 19.59
N PHE A 344 9.77 21.18 18.66
CA PHE A 344 11.22 21.30 18.80
C PHE A 344 11.67 22.76 18.75
N ALA A 345 11.09 23.58 17.87
CA ALA A 345 11.37 25.02 17.79
C ALA A 345 10.91 25.77 19.04
N GLU A 346 9.75 25.43 19.61
CA GLU A 346 9.26 26.00 20.87
C GLU A 346 10.13 25.59 22.06
N ARG A 347 10.55 24.33 22.15
CA ARG A 347 11.50 23.85 23.17
C ARG A 347 12.88 24.49 23.01
N ALA A 348 13.37 24.64 21.78
CA ALA A 348 14.63 25.33 21.49
C ALA A 348 14.56 26.82 21.84
N ALA A 349 13.40 27.47 21.63
CA ALA A 349 13.16 28.85 22.01
C ALA A 349 13.10 29.02 23.53
N GLN A 350 12.40 28.14 24.25
CA GLN A 350 12.37 28.12 25.72
C GLN A 350 13.78 27.88 26.31
N GLY A 351 14.53 26.92 25.74
CA GLY A 351 15.93 26.68 26.11
C GLY A 351 16.86 27.84 25.74
N ALA A 352 16.61 28.58 24.65
CA ALA A 352 17.38 29.79 24.31
C ALA A 352 17.13 30.93 25.30
N VAL A 353 15.90 31.11 25.77
CA VAL A 353 15.55 32.10 26.81
C VAL A 353 16.18 31.74 28.16
N ALA A 354 16.15 30.47 28.55
CA ALA A 354 16.84 29.98 29.76
C ALA A 354 18.37 30.15 29.65
N ARG A 355 18.98 29.77 28.53
CA ARG A 355 20.42 29.99 28.24
C ARG A 355 20.80 31.46 28.26
N ALA A 356 19.96 32.36 27.74
CA ALA A 356 20.24 33.80 27.77
C ALA A 356 20.24 34.34 29.21
N ARG A 357 19.29 33.91 30.05
CA ARG A 357 19.20 34.32 31.46
C ARG A 357 20.35 33.76 32.29
N ILE A 358 20.70 32.50 32.07
CA ILE A 358 21.75 31.79 32.81
C ILE A 358 23.15 32.24 32.37
N SER A 359 23.39 32.42 31.07
CA SER A 359 24.68 32.94 30.57
C SER A 359 24.93 34.40 30.95
N ALA A 360 23.88 35.20 31.16
CA ALA A 360 24.02 36.54 31.73
C ALA A 360 24.50 36.48 33.19
N HIS A 361 23.88 35.63 34.03
CA HIS A 361 24.30 35.42 35.41
C HIS A 361 25.69 34.77 35.54
N ALA A 362 26.02 33.81 34.68
CA ALA A 362 27.34 33.17 34.65
C ALA A 362 28.44 34.12 34.16
N ARG A 363 28.16 34.99 33.17
CA ARG A 363 29.11 36.05 32.76
C ARG A 363 29.36 37.05 33.87
N ASP A 364 28.34 37.43 34.63
CA ASP A 364 28.52 38.33 35.77
C ASP A 364 29.33 37.68 36.89
N ALA A 365 29.11 36.39 37.16
CA ALA A 365 29.87 35.63 38.16
C ALA A 365 31.34 35.38 37.74
N ILE A 366 31.57 34.93 36.51
CA ILE A 366 32.93 34.68 35.97
C ILE A 366 33.69 36.00 35.79
N SER A 367 33.03 37.09 35.37
CA SER A 367 33.67 38.41 35.27
C SER A 367 34.11 38.94 36.63
N GLN A 368 33.33 38.67 37.69
CA GLN A 368 33.70 39.01 39.07
C GLN A 368 34.85 38.15 39.59
N GLU A 369 34.81 36.84 39.39
CA GLU A 369 35.82 35.91 39.89
C GLU A 369 37.15 36.01 39.12
N ALA A 370 37.10 36.10 37.78
CA ALA A 370 38.27 36.38 36.96
C ALA A 370 38.84 37.78 37.22
N SER A 371 37.99 38.80 37.45
CA SER A 371 38.47 40.11 37.94
C SER A 371 39.18 40.01 39.28
N HIS A 372 38.70 39.17 40.20
CA HIS A 372 39.30 39.01 41.52
C HIS A 372 40.67 38.30 41.45
N VAL A 373 40.78 37.24 40.65
CA VAL A 373 42.04 36.51 40.44
C VAL A 373 43.06 37.37 39.69
N ILE A 374 42.65 38.04 38.61
CA ILE A 374 43.52 38.94 37.84
C ILE A 374 43.95 40.14 38.70
N ARG A 375 43.05 40.75 39.49
CA ARG A 375 43.42 41.84 40.41
C ARG A 375 44.34 41.38 41.54
N ALA A 376 44.14 40.17 42.06
CA ALA A 376 45.01 39.61 43.09
C ALA A 376 46.43 39.39 42.55
N ARG A 377 46.55 38.84 41.33
CA ARG A 377 47.84 38.64 40.67
C ARG A 377 48.50 39.94 40.25
N ILE A 378 47.77 40.91 39.68
CA ILE A 378 48.31 42.25 39.39
C ILE A 378 48.86 42.92 40.65
N ARG A 379 48.18 42.78 41.80
CA ARG A 379 48.68 43.32 43.08
C ARG A 379 49.93 42.59 43.57
N GLU A 380 50.02 41.28 43.35
CA GLU A 380 51.19 40.48 43.72
C GLU A 380 52.40 40.83 42.85
N THR A 381 52.20 40.93 41.53
CA THR A 381 53.22 41.40 40.58
C THR A 381 53.63 42.84 40.87
N ALA A 382 52.69 43.73 41.21
CA ALA A 382 53.00 45.11 41.59
C ALA A 382 53.82 45.20 42.88
N ARG A 383 53.49 44.42 43.92
CA ARG A 383 54.28 44.36 45.16
C ARG A 383 55.68 43.80 44.93
N ALA A 384 55.81 42.79 44.08
CA ALA A 384 57.10 42.24 43.70
C ALA A 384 57.92 43.25 42.90
N LEU A 385 57.27 44.04 42.03
CA LEU A 385 57.91 45.11 41.26
C LEU A 385 58.38 46.25 42.17
N ASP A 386 57.54 46.71 43.11
CA ASP A 386 57.89 47.73 44.10
C ASP A 386 59.12 47.30 44.90
N ALA A 387 59.15 46.04 45.37
CA ALA A 387 60.30 45.46 46.08
C ALA A 387 61.57 45.36 45.22
N ALA A 388 61.44 45.11 43.92
CA ALA A 388 62.57 45.10 42.99
C ALA A 388 63.12 46.52 42.72
N THR A 389 62.25 47.53 42.74
CA THR A 389 62.61 48.93 42.46
C THR A 389 62.98 49.75 43.70
N ASP A 390 62.86 49.20 44.91
CA ASP A 390 63.26 49.90 46.15
C ASP A 390 64.78 50.21 46.11
N PRO A 391 65.18 51.50 46.15
CA PRO A 391 66.58 51.89 46.13
C PRO A 391 67.34 51.48 47.40
N ARG A 392 66.64 51.04 48.45
CA ARG A 392 67.22 50.55 49.71
C ARG A 392 67.41 49.02 49.74
N GLY A 393 66.85 48.31 48.76
CA GLY A 393 66.98 46.86 48.66
C GLY A 393 68.39 46.43 48.24
N ASN A 394 68.90 45.34 48.80
CA ASN A 394 70.14 44.73 48.33
C ASN A 394 69.91 43.96 47.02
N ASP A 395 70.99 43.69 46.27
CA ASP A 395 70.89 43.05 44.95
C ASP A 395 70.27 41.64 45.00
N VAL A 396 70.38 40.95 46.14
CA VAL A 396 69.78 39.63 46.37
C VAL A 396 68.26 39.73 46.42
N SER A 397 67.71 40.68 47.20
CA SER A 397 66.26 40.91 47.29
C SER A 397 65.65 41.36 45.96
N ARG A 398 66.39 42.17 45.17
CA ARG A 398 65.96 42.58 43.83
C ARG A 398 65.88 41.39 42.88
N THR A 399 66.88 40.50 42.91
CA THR A 399 66.93 39.31 42.05
C THR A 399 65.82 38.32 42.38
N GLU A 400 65.56 38.06 43.67
CA GLU A 400 64.46 37.21 44.12
C GLU A 400 63.08 37.76 43.74
N ALA A 401 62.92 39.09 43.75
CA ALA A 401 61.68 39.74 43.35
C ALA A 401 61.43 39.60 41.84
N LEU A 402 62.46 39.78 41.00
CA LEU A 402 62.37 39.57 39.56
C LEU A 402 62.11 38.10 39.19
N GLN A 403 62.72 37.15 39.90
CA GLN A 403 62.42 35.73 39.73
C GLN A 403 60.96 35.39 40.07
N ARG A 404 60.40 35.99 41.14
CA ARG A 404 58.98 35.84 41.48
C ARG A 404 58.04 36.41 40.42
N ILE A 405 58.40 37.54 39.79
CA ILE A 405 57.64 38.10 38.67
C ILE A 405 57.67 37.14 37.48
N GLY A 406 58.86 36.63 37.11
CA GLY A 406 59.00 35.66 36.02
C GLY A 406 58.19 34.38 36.25
N ALA A 407 58.28 33.79 37.45
CA ALA A 407 57.51 32.60 37.80
C ALA A 407 56.00 32.84 37.76
N SER A 408 55.54 34.01 38.23
CA SER A 408 54.13 34.37 38.19
C SER A 408 53.60 34.56 36.75
N LEU A 409 54.40 35.12 35.84
CA LEU A 409 54.00 35.28 34.44
C LEU A 409 53.96 33.94 33.71
N THR A 410 55.00 33.11 33.88
CA THR A 410 55.05 31.77 33.25
C THR A 410 53.92 30.88 33.76
N HIS A 411 53.54 30.99 35.03
CA HIS A 411 52.39 30.24 35.56
C HIS A 411 51.07 30.69 34.92
N ALA A 412 50.89 32.01 34.71
CA ALA A 412 49.72 32.57 34.04
C ALA A 412 49.64 32.15 32.55
N GLU A 413 50.78 32.15 31.84
CA GLU A 413 50.85 31.63 30.46
C GLU A 413 50.53 30.14 30.40
N THR A 414 50.95 29.35 31.40
CA THR A 414 50.67 27.91 31.48
C THR A 414 49.18 27.64 31.76
N GLU A 415 48.54 28.43 32.63
CA GLU A 415 47.09 28.33 32.89
C GLU A 415 46.26 28.72 31.65
N VAL A 416 46.71 29.70 30.87
CA VAL A 416 46.06 30.13 29.63
C VAL A 416 46.30 29.13 28.49
N ALA A 417 47.49 28.55 28.38
CA ALA A 417 47.80 27.52 27.39
C ALA A 417 47.04 26.21 27.65
N ALA A 418 46.85 25.82 28.92
CA ALA A 418 46.07 24.64 29.30
C ALA A 418 44.58 24.75 28.95
N LEU A 419 44.06 25.98 28.76
CA LEU A 419 42.68 26.23 28.32
C LEU A 419 42.49 26.10 26.81
N LEU A 420 43.57 26.04 26.01
CA LEU A 420 43.52 26.23 24.55
C LEU A 420 43.98 25.02 23.70
N GLU A 421 44.53 23.95 24.28
CA GLU A 421 45.05 22.83 23.50
C GLU A 421 44.05 21.66 23.31
N SER A 422 43.69 21.36 22.06
CA SER A 422 42.98 20.14 21.65
C SER A 422 43.70 19.44 20.50
N THR A 423 44.29 18.27 20.74
CA THR A 423 44.98 17.43 19.72
C THR A 423 44.21 16.14 19.39
N PRO A 424 44.59 15.36 18.35
CA PRO A 424 43.87 14.15 17.94
C PRO A 424 44.04 12.93 18.89
N GLN A 425 45.18 12.80 19.58
CA GLN A 425 45.44 11.72 20.55
C GLN A 425 44.54 11.83 21.80
N THR A 426 44.06 13.03 22.13
CA THR A 426 43.07 13.25 23.18
C THR A 426 41.65 12.82 22.79
N ARG A 427 41.37 12.43 21.54
CA ARG A 427 40.03 11.93 21.15
C ARG A 427 39.84 10.44 21.44
N VAL A 428 40.88 9.62 21.26
CA VAL A 428 40.83 8.17 21.55
C VAL A 428 40.87 7.92 23.06
N ALA A 429 41.77 8.59 23.79
CA ALA A 429 41.80 8.54 25.25
C ALA A 429 40.53 9.13 25.89
N ARG A 430 39.89 10.12 25.25
CA ARG A 430 38.58 10.64 25.70
C ARG A 430 37.44 9.67 25.40
N ALA A 431 37.49 8.91 24.31
CA ALA A 431 36.51 7.86 24.03
C ALA A 431 36.61 6.71 25.05
N GLU A 432 37.82 6.23 25.34
CA GLU A 432 38.07 5.19 26.36
C GLU A 432 37.66 5.65 27.75
N LYS A 433 38.03 6.88 28.15
CA LYS A 433 37.61 7.47 29.43
C LYS A 433 36.10 7.74 29.50
N THR A 434 35.43 7.96 28.36
CA THR A 434 33.96 8.13 28.34
C THR A 434 33.26 6.79 28.57
N ALA A 435 33.76 5.71 27.98
CA ALA A 435 33.23 4.36 28.21
C ALA A 435 33.42 3.88 29.68
N GLU A 436 34.56 4.21 30.31
CA GLU A 436 34.81 3.93 31.72
C GLU A 436 33.89 4.74 32.65
N ILE A 437 33.69 6.03 32.35
CA ILE A 437 32.74 6.90 33.06
C ILE A 437 31.32 6.35 32.95
N ASP A 438 30.87 5.93 31.76
CA ASP A 438 29.52 5.38 31.58
C ASP A 438 29.28 4.11 32.42
N HIS A 439 30.32 3.28 32.62
CA HIS A 439 30.25 2.09 33.48
C HIS A 439 30.16 2.46 34.97
N HIS A 440 30.96 3.43 35.42
CA HIS A 440 30.90 3.91 36.80
C HIS A 440 29.58 4.60 37.13
N TYR A 441 29.04 5.40 36.22
CA TYR A 441 27.76 6.05 36.43
C TYR A 441 26.60 5.04 36.49
N ALA A 442 26.64 3.98 35.67
CA ALA A 442 25.59 2.97 35.63
C ALA A 442 25.55 2.04 36.86
N SER A 443 26.64 1.98 37.62
CA SER A 443 26.78 1.17 38.84
C SER A 443 26.76 2.00 40.12
N ALA A 444 26.46 3.30 40.03
CA ALA A 444 26.48 4.17 41.20
C ALA A 444 25.33 3.88 42.17
N VAL A 445 25.56 4.21 43.43
CA VAL A 445 24.59 4.15 44.53
C VAL A 445 24.33 5.58 44.99
N LEU A 446 23.07 5.97 45.03
CA LEU A 446 22.62 7.30 45.47
C LEU A 446 22.12 7.21 46.91
N GLU A 447 22.84 7.82 47.85
CA GLU A 447 22.48 7.87 49.26
C GLU A 447 21.80 9.21 49.59
N PHE A 448 20.53 9.17 49.98
CA PHE A 448 19.81 10.35 50.47
C PHE A 448 19.94 10.42 52.00
N PRO A 449 20.57 11.46 52.57
CA PRO A 449 20.76 11.55 54.02
C PRO A 449 19.42 11.54 54.78
N GLY A 450 19.22 10.53 55.65
CA GLY A 450 17.97 10.31 56.37
C GLY A 450 16.82 9.74 55.52
N GLY A 451 17.12 9.31 54.29
CA GLY A 451 16.18 8.75 53.32
C GLY A 451 16.70 7.44 52.71
N PRO A 452 16.21 7.07 51.52
CA PRO A 452 16.55 5.80 50.89
C PRO A 452 17.95 5.78 50.28
N THR A 453 18.48 4.57 50.10
CA THR A 453 19.70 4.31 49.34
C THR A 453 19.33 3.60 48.04
N VAL A 454 19.64 4.22 46.90
CA VAL A 454 19.15 3.81 45.58
C VAL A 454 20.32 3.30 44.72
N PRO A 455 20.49 1.97 44.56
CA PRO A 455 21.43 1.41 43.59
C PRO A 455 20.89 1.58 42.17
N LEU A 456 21.68 2.17 41.27
CA LEU A 456 21.26 2.42 39.88
C LEU A 456 21.44 1.21 38.95
N SER A 457 22.12 0.17 39.42
CA SER A 457 22.28 -1.10 38.71
C SER A 457 21.05 -2.00 38.76
N GLU A 458 20.07 -1.68 39.61
CA GLU A 458 18.87 -2.48 39.86
C GLU A 458 17.60 -1.62 39.71
N PRO A 459 16.42 -2.22 39.47
CA PRO A 459 15.17 -1.50 39.50
C PRO A 459 14.92 -0.90 40.88
N VAL A 460 14.71 0.43 40.93
CA VAL A 460 14.46 1.15 42.18
C VAL A 460 13.06 0.80 42.71
N SER A 461 12.95 0.59 44.02
CA SER A 461 11.67 0.27 44.65
C SER A 461 10.68 1.44 44.50
N ALA A 462 9.41 1.12 44.31
CA ALA A 462 8.36 2.15 44.20
C ALA A 462 8.21 2.98 45.50
N GLU A 463 8.53 2.39 46.65
CA GLU A 463 8.48 3.05 47.96
C GLU A 463 9.58 4.12 48.08
N ASP A 464 10.81 3.79 47.72
CA ASP A 464 11.95 4.73 47.76
C ASP A 464 11.72 5.92 46.82
N ILE A 465 11.26 5.66 45.58
CA ILE A 465 10.90 6.71 44.62
C ILE A 465 9.77 7.58 45.16
N ALA A 466 8.71 6.98 45.71
CA ALA A 466 7.59 7.74 46.26
C ALA A 466 8.01 8.60 47.47
N GLN A 467 8.98 8.15 48.27
CA GLN A 467 9.57 8.98 49.32
C GLN A 467 10.31 10.18 48.72
N ILE A 468 11.23 9.96 47.78
CA ILE A 468 12.01 11.04 47.15
C ILE A 468 11.10 12.06 46.45
N GLN A 469 10.10 11.58 45.69
CA GLN A 469 9.14 12.45 44.99
C GLN A 469 8.29 13.28 45.95
N ARG A 470 7.88 12.72 47.09
CA ARG A 470 7.15 13.47 48.13
C ARG A 470 8.02 14.56 48.76
N GLU A 471 9.29 14.25 49.02
CA GLU A 471 10.22 15.20 49.62
C GLU A 471 10.60 16.34 48.67
N LEU A 472 10.68 16.06 47.36
CA LEU A 472 10.95 17.06 46.32
C LEU A 472 9.70 17.77 45.81
N GLY A 473 8.51 17.23 46.07
CA GLY A 473 7.24 17.74 45.54
C GLY A 473 7.11 17.62 44.01
N SER A 474 7.84 16.70 43.38
CA SER A 474 7.89 16.55 41.93
C SER A 474 7.94 15.07 41.52
N SER A 475 7.26 14.73 40.42
CA SER A 475 7.34 13.40 39.83
C SER A 475 8.63 13.16 39.05
N THR A 476 9.34 14.23 38.67
CA THR A 476 10.62 14.19 37.94
C THR A 476 11.68 15.02 38.64
N PHE A 477 12.94 14.60 38.60
CA PHE A 477 14.02 15.34 39.22
C PHE A 477 15.38 14.98 38.62
N ALA A 478 16.34 15.88 38.77
CA ALA A 478 17.74 15.68 38.39
C ALA A 478 18.61 15.45 39.62
N ILE A 479 19.69 14.68 39.49
CA ILE A 479 20.76 14.58 40.49
C ILE A 479 22.01 15.17 39.88
N ILE A 480 22.43 16.31 40.42
CA ILE A 480 23.56 17.09 39.93
C ILE A 480 24.58 17.22 41.06
N THR A 481 25.83 16.93 40.75
CA THR A 481 26.98 17.28 41.60
C THR A 481 27.73 18.45 41.00
N SER A 482 28.52 19.15 41.82
CA SER A 482 29.51 20.13 41.40
C SER A 482 30.93 19.71 41.80
N ASP A 483 31.06 18.52 42.38
CA ASP A 483 32.35 17.91 42.67
C ASP A 483 33.03 17.52 41.35
N ASN A 484 34.35 17.65 41.30
CA ASN A 484 35.20 17.16 40.20
C ASN A 484 34.67 17.50 38.80
N PRO A 485 34.51 18.80 38.45
CA PRO A 485 33.98 19.22 37.16
C PRO A 485 34.73 18.58 36.01
N MET A 486 34.00 18.26 34.95
CA MET A 486 34.50 17.52 33.80
C MET A 486 35.07 16.12 34.15
N SER A 487 34.70 15.58 35.32
CA SER A 487 35.28 14.38 35.92
C SER A 487 36.80 14.51 36.14
N ILE A 488 37.26 15.72 36.48
CA ILE A 488 38.65 16.04 36.81
C ILE A 488 38.76 16.15 38.34
N PRO A 489 39.49 15.24 39.00
CA PRO A 489 39.63 15.27 40.46
C PRO A 489 40.15 16.63 40.95
N CYS A 490 39.44 17.20 41.90
CA CYS A 490 39.80 18.46 42.56
C CYS A 490 40.06 18.22 44.06
N SER A 491 40.65 19.20 44.74
CA SER A 491 40.84 19.11 46.19
C SER A 491 39.50 19.07 46.92
N ALA A 492 39.46 18.39 48.07
CA ALA A 492 38.25 18.31 48.89
C ALA A 492 37.69 19.69 49.27
N HIS A 493 38.58 20.66 49.52
CA HIS A 493 38.18 22.04 49.82
C HIS A 493 37.52 22.74 48.62
N ALA A 494 38.07 22.56 47.40
CA ALA A 494 37.47 23.13 46.19
C ALA A 494 36.07 22.54 45.91
N ASN A 495 35.90 21.24 46.12
CA ASN A 495 34.60 20.57 46.01
C ASN A 495 33.58 21.11 47.04
N VAL A 496 33.99 21.33 48.30
CA VAL A 496 33.12 21.97 49.31
C VAL A 496 32.67 23.37 48.88
N LEU A 497 33.56 24.19 48.33
CA LEU A 497 33.22 25.53 47.86
C LEU A 497 32.22 25.48 46.70
N ARG A 498 32.47 24.63 45.70
CA ARG A 498 31.56 24.46 44.55
C ARG A 498 30.17 23.99 44.95
N ARG A 499 30.07 23.03 45.87
CA ARG A 499 28.77 22.58 46.41
C ARG A 499 28.05 23.69 47.15
N SER A 500 28.79 24.54 47.85
CA SER A 500 28.20 25.70 48.55
C SER A 500 27.63 26.72 47.56
N VAL A 501 28.29 26.92 46.42
CA VAL A 501 27.80 27.75 45.31
C VAL A 501 26.55 27.13 44.69
N LEU A 502 26.58 25.84 44.32
CA LEU A 502 25.40 25.15 43.79
C LEU A 502 24.20 25.23 44.75
N ALA A 503 24.41 24.98 46.05
CA ALA A 503 23.36 25.10 47.06
C ALA A 503 22.79 26.53 47.18
N LEU A 504 23.62 27.56 46.99
CA LEU A 504 23.17 28.95 47.00
C LEU A 504 22.35 29.26 45.74
N GLU A 505 22.79 28.81 44.57
CA GLU A 505 22.09 28.99 43.30
C GLU A 505 20.72 28.32 43.32
N LEU A 506 20.63 27.08 43.79
CA LEU A 506 19.36 26.36 43.92
C LEU A 506 18.38 27.09 44.84
N ARG A 507 18.86 27.65 45.96
CA ARG A 507 18.04 28.47 46.86
C ARG A 507 17.59 29.77 46.19
N ASN A 508 18.48 30.47 45.51
CA ASN A 508 18.16 31.74 44.82
C ASN A 508 17.17 31.53 43.67
N ALA A 509 17.23 30.39 43.00
CA ALA A 509 16.29 30.00 41.94
C ALA A 509 14.96 29.47 42.48
N ASN A 510 14.77 29.39 43.80
CA ASN A 510 13.62 28.76 44.46
C ASN A 510 13.36 27.31 43.99
N LEU A 511 14.42 26.58 43.66
CA LEU A 511 14.32 25.17 43.27
C LEU A 511 14.33 24.29 44.52
N VAL A 512 13.30 23.45 44.66
CA VAL A 512 13.24 22.46 45.74
C VAL A 512 14.35 21.44 45.52
N HIS A 513 15.21 21.24 46.52
CA HIS A 513 16.34 20.34 46.42
C HIS A 513 16.63 19.61 47.74
N ARG A 514 17.26 18.44 47.63
CA ARG A 514 17.70 17.58 48.73
C ARG A 514 19.16 17.18 48.52
N PRO A 515 20.00 17.17 49.57
CA PRO A 515 21.34 16.61 49.46
C PRO A 515 21.28 15.13 49.03
N VAL A 516 22.23 14.71 48.21
CA VAL A 516 22.41 13.31 47.80
C VAL A 516 23.90 13.02 47.64
N ILE A 517 24.33 11.82 48.02
CA ILE A 517 25.71 11.37 47.86
C ILE A 517 25.72 10.28 46.80
N GLY A 518 26.39 10.54 45.68
CA GLY A 518 26.66 9.53 44.65
C GLY A 518 27.93 8.77 45.00
N ARG A 519 27.85 7.45 45.11
CA ARG A 519 28.99 6.58 45.42
C ARG A 519 29.19 5.53 44.35
N SER A 520 30.44 5.15 44.10
CA SER A 520 30.72 3.92 43.34
C SER A 520 30.27 2.70 44.14
N ALA A 521 29.89 1.62 43.46
CA ALA A 521 29.51 0.36 44.10
C ALA A 521 30.59 -0.22 45.03
N ASP A 522 31.87 0.04 44.73
CA ASP A 522 33.01 -0.37 45.57
C ASP A 522 33.35 0.63 46.69
N GLY A 523 32.61 1.74 46.79
CA GLY A 523 32.75 2.77 47.82
C GLY A 523 34.02 3.62 47.73
N LYS A 524 34.89 3.41 46.73
CA LYS A 524 36.15 4.14 46.57
C LYS A 524 35.97 5.57 46.07
N TRP A 525 34.87 5.84 45.37
CA TRP A 525 34.50 7.16 44.90
C TRP A 525 33.22 7.64 45.57
N SER A 526 33.19 8.91 45.95
CA SER A 526 32.03 9.55 46.56
C SER A 526 31.99 11.02 46.19
N GLU A 527 30.85 11.46 45.67
CA GLU A 527 30.58 12.84 45.28
C GLU A 527 29.30 13.30 45.94
N ASN A 528 29.34 14.52 46.48
CA ASN A 528 28.18 15.11 47.13
C ASN A 528 27.49 16.02 46.12
N GLY A 529 26.17 15.94 46.06
CA GLY A 529 25.36 16.70 45.13
C GLY A 529 23.96 16.96 45.67
N PHE A 530 23.05 17.30 44.77
CA PHE A 530 21.66 17.57 45.09
C PHE A 530 20.73 16.86 44.12
N ALA A 531 19.67 16.26 44.66
CA ALA A 531 18.47 15.93 43.91
C ALA A 531 17.59 17.18 43.83
N ILE A 532 17.17 17.57 42.62
CA ILE A 532 16.59 18.88 42.33
C ILE A 532 15.29 18.67 41.55
N ALA A 533 14.19 19.23 42.05
CA ALA A 533 12.93 19.33 41.33
C ALA A 533 13.04 20.40 40.24
N ALA A 534 13.62 20.01 39.11
CA ALA A 534 13.84 20.87 37.95
C ALA A 534 13.29 20.20 36.68
N SER A 535 12.93 20.99 35.68
CA SER A 535 12.73 20.50 34.32
C SER A 535 14.06 20.06 33.71
N ILE A 536 14.01 19.23 32.67
CA ILE A 536 15.24 18.74 32.00
C ILE A 536 16.10 19.89 31.47
N GLY A 537 15.50 20.96 30.93
CA GLY A 537 16.25 22.11 30.43
C GLY A 537 16.90 22.96 31.53
N GLU A 538 16.30 23.01 32.72
CA GLU A 538 16.92 23.64 33.90
C GLU A 538 18.07 22.77 34.43
N ALA A 539 17.89 21.44 34.43
CA ALA A 539 18.93 20.50 34.82
C ALA A 539 20.13 20.52 33.86
N ASP A 540 19.89 20.62 32.55
CA ASP A 540 20.93 20.80 31.53
C ASP A 540 21.72 22.09 31.79
N ALA A 541 21.02 23.20 32.01
CA ALA A 541 21.68 24.48 32.23
C ALA A 541 22.48 24.50 33.53
N LEU A 542 21.96 23.94 34.62
CA LEU A 542 22.70 23.79 35.88
C LEU A 542 23.93 22.88 35.70
N SER A 543 23.77 21.78 35.00
CA SER A 543 24.87 20.84 34.73
C SER A 543 25.97 21.48 33.86
N GLU A 544 25.61 22.31 32.89
CA GLU A 544 26.56 23.05 32.06
C GLU A 544 27.34 24.09 32.88
N ILE A 545 26.67 24.88 33.74
CA ILE A 545 27.32 25.86 34.64
C ILE A 545 28.36 25.18 35.54
N HIS A 546 27.98 24.04 36.12
CA HIS A 546 28.85 23.27 37.02
C HIS A 546 29.80 22.32 36.29
N ALA A 547 29.94 22.51 34.97
CA ALA A 547 30.82 21.77 34.07
C ALA A 547 30.71 20.25 34.24
N GLN A 548 29.47 19.76 34.41
CA GLN A 548 29.19 18.33 34.49
C GLN A 548 29.22 17.70 33.11
N ARG A 549 29.82 16.51 32.99
CA ARG A 549 29.78 15.73 31.74
C ARG A 549 28.45 15.01 31.57
N ALA A 550 27.85 14.62 32.68
CA ALA A 550 26.56 13.98 32.74
C ALA A 550 25.94 14.20 34.13
N TYR A 551 24.62 14.03 34.21
CA TYR A 551 23.87 14.02 35.46
C TYR A 551 22.83 12.89 35.43
N TYR A 552 22.25 12.52 36.58
CA TYR A 552 21.16 11.55 36.57
C TYR A 552 19.81 12.24 36.44
N TRP A 553 18.96 11.75 35.55
CA TRP A 553 17.60 12.26 35.36
C TRP A 553 16.58 11.17 35.69
N PHE A 554 15.66 11.45 36.60
CA PHE A 554 14.50 10.60 36.86
C PHE A 554 13.27 11.16 36.16
N ASN A 555 12.72 10.39 35.22
CA ASN A 555 11.61 10.84 34.37
C ASN A 555 10.21 10.51 34.94
N GLY A 556 10.12 10.03 36.17
CA GLY A 556 8.89 9.53 36.79
C GLY A 556 8.74 8.01 36.77
N SER A 557 9.61 7.29 36.05
CA SER A 557 9.60 5.82 36.03
C SER A 557 11.00 5.21 36.07
N PHE A 558 11.98 5.81 35.40
CA PHE A 558 13.34 5.29 35.33
C PHE A 558 14.37 6.41 35.50
N PHE A 559 15.55 6.01 35.98
CA PHE A 559 16.74 6.86 35.95
C PHE A 559 17.39 6.80 34.57
N PHE A 560 18.03 7.89 34.19
CA PHE A 560 18.84 8.01 33.00
C PHE A 560 20.16 8.68 33.35
N ILE A 561 21.26 8.25 32.72
CA ILE A 561 22.47 9.06 32.63
C ILE A 561 22.23 10.02 31.46
N HIS A 562 22.17 11.32 31.74
CA HIS A 562 21.97 12.36 30.75
C HIS A 562 23.30 13.02 30.43
N GLY A 563 23.86 12.75 29.24
CA GLY A 563 25.12 13.35 28.81
C GLY A 563 24.97 14.79 28.32
N MET A 564 25.90 15.66 28.70
CA MET A 564 25.93 17.09 28.35
C MET A 564 26.66 17.40 27.03
N THR A 565 27.13 16.38 26.30
CA THR A 565 27.85 16.55 25.02
C THR A 565 26.88 16.54 23.83
N PRO A 566 27.26 17.12 22.66
CA PRO A 566 26.39 17.26 21.49
C PRO A 566 25.74 15.95 20.98
N GLU A 567 26.30 14.80 21.35
CA GLU A 567 25.83 13.46 20.98
C GLU A 567 24.68 12.95 21.86
N HIS A 568 24.28 13.68 22.94
CA HIS A 568 23.09 13.50 23.80
C HIS A 568 22.51 12.08 23.83
N ALA A 569 23.32 11.11 24.26
CA ALA A 569 22.83 9.78 24.57
C ALA A 569 22.27 9.80 26.00
N ALA A 570 20.96 9.60 26.15
CA ALA A 570 20.35 9.30 27.45
C ALA A 570 20.38 7.78 27.66
N ILE A 571 21.18 7.31 28.61
CA ILE A 571 21.32 5.88 28.91
C ILE A 571 20.35 5.52 30.02
N ARG A 572 19.38 4.64 29.74
CA ARG A 572 18.40 4.18 30.74
C ARG A 572 19.05 3.28 31.79
N LEU A 573 18.60 3.42 33.04
CA LEU A 573 19.03 2.64 34.20
C LEU A 573 17.84 1.93 34.88
N PRO A 574 18.01 0.66 35.31
CA PRO A 574 19.17 -0.20 35.07
C PRO A 574 19.32 -0.54 33.57
N ARG A 575 20.55 -0.82 33.12
CA ARG A 575 20.80 -1.20 31.71
C ARG A 575 20.07 -2.50 31.37
N SER A 576 19.58 -2.64 30.14
CA SER A 576 18.94 -3.90 29.74
C SER A 576 19.99 -5.01 29.56
N GLN A 577 19.64 -6.29 29.79
CA GLN A 577 20.61 -7.39 29.71
C GLN A 577 21.29 -7.53 28.33
N SER A 578 20.69 -6.99 27.27
CA SER A 578 21.25 -6.92 25.92
C SER A 578 22.27 -5.81 25.69
N GLU A 579 22.44 -4.89 26.64
CA GLU A 579 23.35 -3.72 26.56
C GLU A 579 24.56 -3.83 27.51
N LEU A 580 24.71 -4.99 28.17
CA LEU A 580 25.92 -5.31 28.92
C LEU A 580 26.98 -5.82 27.94
N PRO A 581 28.22 -5.30 27.96
CA PRO A 581 29.31 -5.90 27.19
C PRO A 581 29.48 -7.36 27.63
N GLU A 582 29.60 -8.28 26.65
CA GLU A 582 29.96 -9.68 26.93
C GLU A 582 31.23 -9.69 27.79
N LYS A 583 31.19 -10.47 28.88
CA LYS A 583 32.29 -10.54 29.86
C LYS A 583 33.55 -11.15 29.29
#